data_AF-A0A1E7EY12-F1
#
_entry.id   AF-A0A1E7EY12-F1
#
_cell.length_a   1.000
_cell.length_b   1.000
_cell.length_c   1.000
_cell.angle_alpha   90.00
_cell.angle_beta   90.00
_cell.angle_gamma   90.00
#
_symmetry.space_group_name_H-M   'P 1'
#
loop_
_entity.id
_entity.type
_entity.pdbx_description
1 polymer ?
#
loop_
_entity_poly.entity_id
_entity_poly.type
_entity_poly.pdbx_seq_one_letter_code
_entity_poly.pdbx_strand_id
1 'polypeptide(L)'
;MTLSSLSASVNSSPSPSTPSSSDACQLYHLYAQQLNNSAALCIEIGHYERAISSLKRALSLISKAIENNLEYGEACECYQCSLDGCIIISENNPPVIDYNGNIASTGTSDVDTIWDPMNDEYDDDEIESCLVPSDDDDDDDDEDVIADGDNRETNDYGYGGEYIYRRPIRVSREGHHMGSALYLIITFNLAIAHHLGTSTSTSSGISIDLVPTTTVSDKNREAIIGKTLQLYKIALEWHLRLSNRNCLQDQYESDDSRMDPEQGTSLFSSSIRFKMVIYNNLSQMYRVIHNHSMHQLYTQQLLSTLMVVIE
;
A
#
# COMPACT_ATOMS: atom_id res chain seq x y z
N MET A 1 76.19 -29.62 -1.50
CA MET A 1 75.50 -28.62 -2.33
C MET A 1 74.22 -29.26 -2.86
N THR A 2 73.10 -29.05 -2.16
CA THR A 2 71.79 -29.59 -2.52
C THR A 2 70.87 -28.42 -2.83
N LEU A 3 70.50 -28.27 -4.10
CA LEU A 3 69.57 -27.25 -4.58
C LEU A 3 68.14 -27.70 -4.30
N SER A 4 67.46 -26.99 -3.41
CA SER A 4 66.03 -27.12 -3.13
C SER A 4 65.23 -26.33 -4.17
N SER A 5 64.33 -27.00 -4.89
CA SER A 5 63.38 -26.39 -5.82
C SER A 5 62.17 -25.83 -5.09
N LEU A 6 61.97 -24.51 -5.12
CA LEU A 6 60.71 -23.87 -4.75
C LEU A 6 59.74 -23.94 -5.95
N SER A 7 58.61 -24.63 -5.80
CA SER A 7 57.47 -24.56 -6.71
C SER A 7 56.56 -23.40 -6.30
N ALA A 8 56.46 -22.39 -7.16
CA ALA A 8 55.54 -21.27 -7.00
C ALA A 8 54.09 -21.72 -7.24
N SER A 9 53.26 -21.62 -6.20
CA SER A 9 51.81 -21.80 -6.30
C SER A 9 51.19 -20.53 -6.88
N VAL A 10 50.66 -20.65 -8.10
CA VAL A 10 49.91 -19.58 -8.76
C VAL A 10 48.53 -19.51 -8.11
N ASN A 11 48.31 -18.49 -7.27
CA ASN A 11 47.00 -18.14 -6.73
C ASN A 11 46.14 -17.56 -7.86
N SER A 12 45.30 -18.40 -8.46
CA SER A 12 44.21 -17.96 -9.34
C SER A 12 43.14 -17.26 -8.50
N SER A 13 43.08 -15.94 -8.58
CA SER A 13 42.03 -15.12 -7.98
C SER A 13 40.65 -15.55 -8.50
N PRO A 14 39.64 -15.74 -7.63
CA PRO A 14 38.30 -16.10 -8.07
C PRO A 14 37.70 -14.93 -8.87
N SER A 15 37.35 -15.20 -10.12
CA SER A 15 36.58 -14.28 -10.95
C SER A 15 35.25 -13.96 -10.27
N PRO A 16 34.78 -12.71 -10.24
CA PRO A 16 33.46 -12.38 -9.69
C PRO A 16 32.39 -13.11 -10.51
N SER A 17 31.80 -14.13 -9.91
CA SER A 17 30.65 -14.84 -10.49
C SER A 17 29.48 -13.86 -10.53
N THR A 18 28.95 -13.61 -11.72
CA THR A 18 27.71 -12.86 -11.90
C THR A 18 26.61 -13.51 -11.05
N PRO A 19 25.86 -12.75 -10.23
CA PRO A 19 24.79 -13.29 -9.42
C PRO A 19 23.80 -14.05 -10.31
N SER A 20 23.28 -15.15 -9.79
CA SER A 20 22.31 -15.94 -10.54
C SER A 20 21.04 -15.11 -10.76
N SER A 21 20.31 -15.36 -11.84
CA SER A 21 19.03 -14.65 -12.10
C SER A 21 18.03 -14.80 -10.95
N SER A 22 18.11 -15.92 -10.22
CA SER A 22 17.32 -16.17 -9.01
C SER A 22 17.59 -15.14 -7.90
N ASP A 23 18.86 -14.75 -7.70
CA ASP A 23 19.25 -13.83 -6.63
C ASP A 23 18.67 -12.43 -6.87
N ALA A 24 18.62 -11.99 -8.13
CA ALA A 24 18.06 -10.69 -8.49
C ALA A 24 16.54 -10.61 -8.25
N CYS A 25 15.80 -11.70 -8.55
CA CYS A 25 14.35 -11.76 -8.33
C CYS A 25 14.01 -11.65 -6.83
N GLN A 26 14.71 -12.43 -6.00
CA GLN A 26 14.54 -12.39 -4.56
C GLN A 26 14.84 -11.01 -3.99
N LEU A 27 15.81 -10.32 -4.58
CA LEU A 27 16.21 -8.99 -4.15
C LEU A 27 15.16 -7.93 -4.46
N TYR A 28 14.59 -7.93 -5.67
CA TYR A 28 13.47 -7.03 -6.01
C TYR A 28 12.26 -7.29 -5.12
N HIS A 29 11.97 -8.56 -4.82
CA HIS A 29 10.85 -8.93 -3.96
C HIS A 29 11.05 -8.41 -2.54
N LEU A 30 12.23 -8.65 -1.94
CA LEU A 30 12.59 -8.15 -0.62
C LEU A 30 12.49 -6.62 -0.56
N TYR A 31 13.05 -5.94 -1.56
CA TYR A 31 13.05 -4.48 -1.56
C TYR A 31 11.65 -3.88 -1.72
N ALA A 32 10.79 -4.51 -2.53
CA ALA A 32 9.38 -4.11 -2.63
C ALA A 32 8.62 -4.28 -1.31
N GLN A 33 8.93 -5.32 -0.51
CA GLN A 33 8.34 -5.49 0.84
C GLN A 33 8.77 -4.37 1.79
N GLN A 34 10.05 -4.01 1.78
CA GLN A 34 10.59 -2.92 2.59
C GLN A 34 9.96 -1.57 2.22
N LEU A 35 9.86 -1.27 0.91
CA LEU A 35 9.19 -0.07 0.42
C LEU A 35 7.71 -0.04 0.83
N ASN A 36 7.02 -1.19 0.79
CA ASN A 36 5.64 -1.28 1.28
C ASN A 36 5.52 -0.98 2.78
N ASN A 37 6.41 -1.56 3.60
CA ASN A 37 6.40 -1.37 5.06
C ASN A 37 6.75 0.07 5.44
N SER A 38 7.70 0.69 4.74
CA SER A 38 8.04 2.11 4.90
C SER A 38 6.89 3.02 4.47
N ALA A 39 6.23 2.71 3.35
CA ALA A 39 5.05 3.44 2.91
C ALA A 39 3.88 3.31 3.87
N ALA A 40 3.66 2.13 4.46
CA ALA A 40 2.65 1.91 5.48
C ALA A 40 2.88 2.83 6.69
N LEU A 41 4.14 2.94 7.15
CA LEU A 41 4.49 3.89 8.20
C LEU A 41 4.19 5.34 7.77
N CYS A 42 4.56 5.72 6.55
CA CYS A 42 4.28 7.06 6.02
C CYS A 42 2.77 7.37 5.97
N ILE A 43 1.93 6.40 5.61
CA ILE A 43 0.46 6.54 5.60
C ILE A 43 -0.06 6.77 7.04
N GLU A 44 0.44 6.01 8.01
CA GLU A 44 0.01 6.12 9.40
C GLU A 44 0.33 7.47 10.05
N ILE A 45 1.43 8.12 9.63
CA ILE A 45 1.82 9.46 10.10
C ILE A 45 1.35 10.60 9.19
N GLY A 46 0.55 10.31 8.17
CA GLY A 46 -0.03 11.33 7.28
C GLY A 46 0.90 11.87 6.18
N HIS A 47 2.08 11.26 5.96
CA HIS A 47 2.99 11.60 4.86
C HIS A 47 2.62 10.85 3.57
N TYR A 48 1.43 11.13 3.04
CA TYR A 48 0.86 10.37 1.91
C TYR A 48 1.68 10.48 0.61
N GLU A 49 2.26 11.63 0.29
CA GLU A 49 3.08 11.80 -0.93
C GLU A 49 4.33 10.91 -0.90
N ARG A 50 5.03 10.85 0.24
CA ARG A 50 6.18 9.96 0.43
C ARG A 50 5.79 8.48 0.33
N ALA A 51 4.61 8.13 0.85
CA ALA A 51 4.06 6.78 0.71
C ALA A 51 3.76 6.44 -0.76
N ILE A 52 3.13 7.35 -1.50
CA ILE A 52 2.80 7.19 -2.92
C ILE A 52 4.07 6.94 -3.74
N SER A 53 5.12 7.74 -3.55
CA SER A 53 6.39 7.56 -4.25
C SER A 53 7.03 6.20 -3.95
N SER A 54 7.03 5.80 -2.67
CA SER A 54 7.59 4.50 -2.25
C SER A 54 6.81 3.32 -2.84
N LEU A 55 5.48 3.39 -2.86
CA LEU A 55 4.61 2.34 -3.41
C LEU A 55 4.69 2.26 -4.93
N LYS A 56 4.79 3.39 -5.64
CA LYS A 56 5.05 3.41 -7.09
C LYS A 56 6.37 2.72 -7.42
N ARG A 57 7.44 3.01 -6.66
CA ARG A 57 8.74 2.34 -6.83
C ARG A 57 8.63 0.84 -6.57
N ALA A 58 7.91 0.42 -5.52
CA ALA A 58 7.67 -0.99 -5.22
C ALA A 58 6.93 -1.71 -6.37
N LEU A 59 5.90 -1.08 -6.96
CA LEU A 59 5.19 -1.63 -8.13
C LEU A 59 6.11 -1.74 -9.35
N SER A 60 6.94 -0.73 -9.62
CA SER A 60 7.89 -0.77 -10.74
C SER A 60 8.85 -1.95 -10.63
N LEU A 61 9.38 -2.22 -9.44
CA LEU A 61 10.28 -3.36 -9.19
C LEU A 61 9.59 -4.70 -9.46
N ILE A 62 8.35 -4.87 -8.98
CA ILE A 62 7.59 -6.10 -9.20
C ILE A 62 7.25 -6.27 -10.69
N SER A 63 6.86 -5.20 -11.37
CA SER A 63 6.59 -5.23 -12.82
C SER A 63 7.84 -5.63 -13.61
N LYS A 64 9.00 -5.04 -13.32
CA LYS A 64 10.28 -5.42 -13.95
C LYS A 64 10.61 -6.89 -13.70
N ALA A 65 10.36 -7.40 -12.49
CA ALA A 65 10.59 -8.81 -12.18
C ALA A 65 9.67 -9.74 -12.99
N ILE A 66 8.39 -9.36 -13.17
CA ILE A 66 7.43 -10.09 -14.01
C ILE A 66 7.85 -10.06 -15.50
N GLU A 67 8.20 -8.89 -16.04
CA GLU A 67 8.57 -8.71 -17.44
C GLU A 67 9.81 -9.52 -17.85
N ASN A 68 10.77 -9.65 -16.94
CA ASN A 68 11.99 -10.43 -17.17
C ASN A 68 11.75 -11.95 -17.13
N ASN A 69 10.50 -12.41 -16.97
CA ASN A 69 10.14 -13.81 -16.74
C ASN A 69 11.04 -14.45 -15.68
N LEU A 70 11.44 -13.67 -14.66
CA LEU A 70 12.19 -14.23 -13.56
C LEU A 70 11.25 -15.21 -12.88
N GLU A 71 11.55 -16.50 -13.03
CA GLU A 71 10.73 -17.58 -12.52
C GLU A 71 10.55 -17.34 -11.03
N TYR A 72 9.34 -16.92 -10.68
CA TYR A 72 8.98 -16.73 -9.30
C TYR A 72 8.97 -18.13 -8.70
N GLY A 73 9.90 -18.39 -7.79
CA GLY A 73 9.85 -19.60 -6.98
C GLY A 73 8.48 -19.75 -6.33
N GLU A 74 8.19 -20.94 -5.82
CA GLU A 74 6.92 -21.20 -5.15
C GLU A 74 6.65 -20.12 -4.08
N ALA A 75 5.43 -19.59 -4.07
CA ALA A 75 5.04 -18.62 -3.06
C ALA A 75 5.07 -19.29 -1.69
N CYS A 76 5.57 -18.58 -0.69
CA CYS A 76 5.64 -19.05 0.67
C CYS A 76 4.24 -19.35 1.19
N GLU A 77 4.05 -20.58 1.65
CA GLU A 77 2.80 -21.07 2.18
C GLU A 77 2.63 -20.78 3.68
N CYS A 78 3.50 -19.99 4.30
CA CYS A 78 3.32 -19.68 5.72
C CYS A 78 2.16 -18.69 5.93
N TYR A 79 1.40 -18.87 7.01
CA TYR A 79 0.27 -17.99 7.34
C TYR A 79 0.67 -16.50 7.38
N GLN A 80 1.89 -16.19 7.82
CA GLN A 80 2.43 -14.83 7.88
C GLN A 80 2.57 -14.16 6.50
N CYS A 81 2.78 -14.94 5.44
CA CYS A 81 2.84 -14.48 4.05
C CYS A 81 1.47 -14.45 3.36
N SER A 82 0.43 -15.01 4.01
CA SER A 82 -0.95 -14.87 3.52
C SER A 82 -1.44 -13.43 3.69
N LEU A 83 -2.42 -13.07 2.86
CA LEU A 83 -3.06 -11.76 2.93
C LEU A 83 -3.75 -11.54 4.29
N ASP A 84 -4.43 -12.56 4.81
CA ASP A 84 -5.07 -12.48 6.14
C ASP A 84 -4.04 -12.34 7.26
N GLY A 85 -2.94 -13.07 7.21
CA GLY A 85 -1.87 -12.94 8.20
C GLY A 85 -1.28 -11.53 8.22
N CYS A 86 -1.05 -10.94 7.05
CA CYS A 86 -0.60 -9.56 6.95
C CYS A 86 -1.63 -8.56 7.50
N ILE A 87 -2.93 -8.75 7.22
CA ILE A 87 -3.99 -7.88 7.77
C ILE A 87 -4.05 -7.97 9.29
N ILE A 88 -4.07 -9.18 9.87
CA ILE A 88 -4.10 -9.37 11.33
C ILE A 88 -2.92 -8.68 12.00
N ILE A 89 -1.72 -8.87 11.46
CA ILE A 89 -0.51 -8.27 12.01
C ILE A 89 -0.58 -6.75 11.91
N SER A 90 -1.06 -6.25 10.76
CA SER A 90 -1.27 -4.82 10.56
C SER A 90 -2.24 -4.27 11.58
N GLU A 91 -3.36 -4.93 11.88
CA GLU A 91 -4.38 -4.51 12.85
C GLU A 91 -3.91 -4.57 14.31
N ASN A 92 -3.13 -5.60 14.67
CA ASN A 92 -2.70 -5.85 16.04
C ASN A 92 -1.46 -5.07 16.46
N ASN A 93 -0.63 -4.62 15.51
CA ASN A 93 0.61 -3.89 15.80
C ASN A 93 0.48 -2.43 15.32
N PRO A 94 -0.19 -1.54 16.09
CA PRO A 94 -0.22 -0.13 15.72
C PRO A 94 1.20 0.44 15.79
N PRO A 95 1.53 1.44 14.97
CA PRO A 95 2.78 2.17 15.13
C PRO A 95 2.87 2.65 16.57
N VAL A 96 3.98 2.32 17.23
CA VAL A 96 4.28 2.85 18.56
C VAL A 96 4.71 4.30 18.37
N ILE A 97 3.73 5.20 18.39
CA ILE A 97 3.95 6.63 18.45
C ILE A 97 4.24 6.93 19.92
N ASP A 98 5.44 7.40 20.24
CA ASP A 98 5.74 7.86 21.59
C ASP A 98 4.92 9.13 21.92
N TYR A 99 4.86 9.50 23.21
CA TYR A 99 4.11 10.69 23.64
C TYR A 99 4.63 12.01 23.05
N ASN A 100 5.82 12.01 22.46
CA ASN A 100 6.43 13.15 21.81
C ASN A 100 6.17 13.18 20.30
N GLY A 101 5.39 12.22 19.78
CA GLY A 101 5.13 12.07 18.34
C GLY A 101 6.29 11.43 17.58
N ASN A 102 7.34 10.96 18.25
CA ASN A 102 8.41 10.21 17.60
C ASN A 102 8.01 8.75 17.49
N ILE A 103 8.23 8.19 16.32
CA ILE A 103 8.02 6.76 16.08
C ILE A 103 9.13 6.01 16.81
N ALA A 104 8.78 5.19 17.80
CA ALA A 104 9.74 4.29 18.41
C ALA A 104 10.14 3.24 17.36
N SER A 105 11.25 3.50 16.65
CA SER A 105 11.82 2.54 15.70
C SER A 105 12.02 1.21 16.42
N THR A 106 11.19 0.24 16.08
CA THR A 106 11.29 -1.12 16.57
C THR A 106 12.45 -1.81 15.85
N GLY A 107 13.69 -1.42 16.20
CA GLY A 107 14.88 -2.26 16.12
C GLY A 107 15.26 -2.88 14.78
N THR A 108 14.87 -2.34 13.63
CA THR A 108 15.51 -2.69 12.36
C THR A 108 16.75 -1.82 12.20
N SER A 109 17.91 -2.41 12.46
CA SER A 109 19.23 -1.79 12.33
C SER A 109 19.39 -0.99 11.04
N ASP A 110 19.74 0.30 11.13
CA ASP A 110 20.32 1.19 10.11
C ASP A 110 20.58 0.60 8.70
N VAL A 111 19.53 0.28 7.93
CA VAL A 111 19.65 -0.11 6.49
C VAL A 111 19.55 1.10 5.55
N ASP A 112 19.13 2.26 6.05
CA ASP A 112 18.88 3.44 5.21
C ASP A 112 20.14 4.10 4.62
N THR A 113 21.36 3.64 4.90
CA THR A 113 22.57 4.38 4.47
C THR A 113 23.26 3.86 3.20
N ILE A 114 23.17 2.59 2.79
CA ILE A 114 24.00 2.12 1.65
C ILE A 114 23.34 0.98 0.87
N TRP A 115 22.18 1.20 0.27
CA TRP A 115 21.67 0.30 -0.77
C TRP A 115 21.13 1.14 -1.93
N ASP A 116 22.07 1.63 -2.74
CA ASP A 116 21.81 2.20 -4.06
C ASP A 116 22.30 1.23 -5.16
N PRO A 117 21.70 0.03 -5.31
CA PRO A 117 22.12 -0.92 -6.33
C PRO A 117 21.72 -0.49 -7.75
N MET A 118 21.00 0.63 -7.88
CA MET A 118 20.57 1.22 -9.15
C MET A 118 20.54 2.74 -9.05
N ASN A 119 21.71 3.34 -8.88
CA ASN A 119 21.96 4.74 -9.25
C ASN A 119 22.00 4.83 -10.79
N ASP A 120 21.01 4.24 -11.46
CA ASP A 120 20.66 4.59 -12.83
C ASP A 120 19.95 5.93 -12.67
N GLU A 121 20.70 6.98 -12.97
CA GLU A 121 20.29 8.31 -13.39
C GLU A 121 18.93 8.24 -14.11
N TYR A 122 17.84 8.29 -13.32
CA TYR A 122 16.50 8.49 -13.85
C TYR A 122 16.40 9.98 -14.11
N ASP A 123 16.50 10.35 -15.38
CA ASP A 123 16.06 11.63 -15.94
C ASP A 123 14.55 11.80 -15.65
N ASP A 124 14.21 12.20 -14.42
CA ASP A 124 12.89 12.69 -14.04
C ASP A 124 12.73 14.13 -14.58
N ASP A 125 12.60 14.25 -15.91
CA ASP A 125 12.30 15.51 -16.61
C ASP A 125 10.82 15.93 -16.52
N GLU A 126 10.04 15.40 -15.55
CA GLU A 126 8.61 15.72 -15.45
C GLU A 126 8.12 15.89 -14.00
N ILE A 127 8.74 16.82 -13.27
CA ILE A 127 8.07 17.47 -12.11
C ILE A 127 8.01 18.98 -12.34
N GLU A 128 6.85 19.35 -12.86
CA GLU A 128 6.26 20.68 -13.00
C GLU A 128 6.54 21.57 -11.78
N SER A 129 7.32 22.63 -11.98
CA SER A 129 7.66 23.61 -10.96
C SER A 129 6.44 24.48 -10.62
N CYS A 130 5.77 24.19 -9.51
CA CYS A 130 4.87 25.16 -8.89
C CYS A 130 5.71 26.22 -8.16
N LEU A 131 6.13 27.25 -8.91
CA LEU A 131 6.63 28.50 -8.34
C LEU A 131 5.49 29.13 -7.52
N VAL A 132 5.68 29.21 -6.22
CA VAL A 132 4.82 29.96 -5.30
C VAL A 132 5.23 31.43 -5.40
N PRO A 133 4.34 32.38 -5.78
CA PRO A 133 4.61 33.79 -5.62
C PRO A 133 4.60 34.10 -4.11
N SER A 134 5.72 34.59 -3.61
CA SER A 134 5.80 35.31 -2.34
C SER A 134 5.30 36.72 -2.59
N ASP A 135 4.01 36.94 -2.35
CA ASP A 135 3.43 38.27 -2.26
C ASP A 135 3.42 38.66 -0.78
N ASP A 136 4.40 39.50 -0.44
CA ASP A 136 4.37 40.41 0.69
C ASP A 136 3.26 41.43 0.43
N ASP A 137 2.27 41.55 1.31
CA ASP A 137 1.51 42.80 1.50
C ASP A 137 0.99 42.86 2.95
N ASP A 138 1.53 43.85 3.66
CA ASP A 138 1.03 44.43 4.90
C ASP A 138 -0.39 44.99 4.68
N ASP A 139 -1.26 44.91 5.69
CA ASP A 139 -2.08 46.06 6.11
C ASP A 139 -2.86 45.74 7.40
N ASP A 140 -2.56 46.56 8.42
CA ASP A 140 -3.31 46.75 9.65
C ASP A 140 -4.72 47.30 9.32
N ASP A 141 -5.77 46.77 9.96
CA ASP A 141 -6.92 47.60 10.36
C ASP A 141 -7.79 46.90 11.41
N ASP A 142 -7.84 47.54 12.58
CA ASP A 142 -8.71 47.27 13.72
C ASP A 142 -10.17 47.65 13.40
N GLU A 143 -11.11 46.70 13.49
CA GLU A 143 -12.54 47.03 13.66
C GLU A 143 -13.19 46.05 14.67
N ASP A 144 -13.38 46.57 15.89
CA ASP A 144 -14.20 46.00 16.95
C ASP A 144 -15.69 46.05 16.54
N VAL A 145 -16.26 44.92 16.11
CA VAL A 145 -17.72 44.77 15.94
C VAL A 145 -18.28 43.77 16.94
N ILE A 146 -18.85 44.35 18.00
CA ILE A 146 -19.80 43.70 18.92
C ILE A 146 -21.12 43.47 18.17
N ALA A 147 -21.57 42.22 18.02
CA ALA A 147 -23.00 41.93 17.86
C ALA A 147 -23.37 40.50 18.28
N ASP A 148 -24.13 40.44 19.36
CA ASP A 148 -24.94 39.31 19.84
C ASP A 148 -25.68 38.58 18.71
N GLY A 149 -25.64 37.25 18.70
CA GLY A 149 -26.33 36.49 17.67
C GLY A 149 -26.38 34.98 17.89
N ASP A 150 -27.22 34.56 18.83
CA ASP A 150 -27.90 33.25 18.86
C ASP A 150 -26.99 32.00 18.80
N ASN A 151 -26.56 31.53 19.98
CA ASN A 151 -26.07 30.19 20.25
C ASN A 151 -27.17 29.13 20.01
N ARG A 152 -27.64 29.00 18.76
CA ARG A 152 -28.23 27.75 18.31
C ARG A 152 -27.09 26.77 18.18
N GLU A 153 -26.85 26.03 19.26
CA GLU A 153 -26.18 24.74 19.25
C GLU A 153 -26.87 23.87 18.20
N THR A 154 -26.44 23.99 16.95
CA THR A 154 -26.53 22.92 15.98
C THR A 154 -25.66 21.84 16.57
N ASN A 155 -26.31 21.00 17.36
CA ASN A 155 -25.90 19.65 17.66
C ASN A 155 -25.75 18.90 16.33
N ASP A 156 -24.69 19.26 15.59
CA ASP A 156 -24.11 18.49 14.53
C ASP A 156 -23.46 17.30 15.21
N TYR A 157 -24.32 16.38 15.67
CA TYR A 157 -23.94 15.00 15.84
C TYR A 157 -23.61 14.50 14.43
N GLY A 158 -22.43 14.88 13.94
CA GLY A 158 -21.73 14.40 12.74
C GLY A 158 -21.37 12.92 12.87
N TYR A 159 -22.32 12.14 13.37
CA TYR A 159 -22.40 10.69 13.47
C TYR A 159 -22.80 10.07 12.12
N GLY A 160 -22.56 10.79 11.02
CA GLY A 160 -22.57 10.25 9.68
C GLY A 160 -21.30 9.42 9.44
N GLY A 161 -21.17 8.33 10.21
CA GLY A 161 -20.01 7.45 10.27
C GLY A 161 -19.40 7.14 8.90
N GLU A 162 -18.36 7.89 8.55
CA GLU A 162 -17.43 7.53 7.49
C GLU A 162 -16.49 6.46 8.04
N TYR A 163 -17.00 5.22 8.17
CA TYR A 163 -16.13 4.10 8.51
C TYR A 163 -15.31 3.76 7.27
N ILE A 164 -14.24 4.48 7.03
CA ILE A 164 -13.22 4.16 6.02
C ILE A 164 -12.18 3.30 6.70
N TYR A 165 -11.79 2.19 6.09
CA TYR A 165 -10.63 1.44 6.57
C TYR A 165 -9.35 2.21 6.20
N ARG A 166 -8.70 2.79 7.22
CA ARG A 166 -7.55 3.71 7.06
C ARG A 166 -6.18 3.05 7.25
N ARG A 167 -6.16 1.76 7.62
CA ARG A 167 -4.94 1.13 8.11
C ARG A 167 -4.19 0.43 6.96
N PRO A 168 -2.95 0.81 6.64
CA PRO A 168 -2.21 0.14 5.59
C PRO A 168 -1.87 -1.31 5.99
N ILE A 169 -1.71 -2.18 5.00
CA ILE A 169 -1.32 -3.58 5.21
C ILE A 169 0.21 -3.70 5.13
N ARG A 170 0.81 -4.09 6.24
CA ARG A 170 2.24 -4.38 6.40
C ARG A 170 2.54 -5.83 6.05
N VAL A 171 3.70 -6.06 5.47
CA VAL A 171 4.27 -7.39 5.27
C VAL A 171 4.97 -7.81 6.55
N SER A 172 4.56 -8.94 7.10
CA SER A 172 5.04 -9.40 8.40
C SER A 172 6.44 -10.00 8.38
N ARG A 173 6.81 -10.67 7.29
CA ARG A 173 8.06 -11.41 7.15
C ARG A 173 8.75 -11.05 5.86
N GLU A 174 9.74 -10.17 5.96
CA GLU A 174 10.56 -9.74 4.84
C GLU A 174 11.45 -10.88 4.33
N GLY A 175 11.73 -10.87 3.03
CA GLY A 175 12.55 -11.86 2.33
C GLY A 175 11.81 -13.13 1.92
N HIS A 176 10.55 -13.28 2.33
CA HIS A 176 9.70 -14.40 1.93
C HIS A 176 9.01 -14.10 0.61
N HIS A 177 8.92 -15.08 -0.27
CA HIS A 177 8.27 -14.88 -1.56
C HIS A 177 6.74 -14.92 -1.41
N MET A 178 6.05 -13.78 -1.43
CA MET A 178 4.59 -13.71 -1.24
C MET A 178 3.81 -13.83 -2.57
N GLY A 179 4.50 -14.01 -3.69
CA GLY A 179 3.90 -14.03 -5.02
C GLY A 179 3.01 -12.81 -5.29
N SER A 180 1.82 -13.06 -5.83
CA SER A 180 0.82 -12.04 -6.17
C SER A 180 0.21 -11.32 -4.96
N ALA A 181 0.32 -11.88 -3.75
CA ALA A 181 -0.22 -11.22 -2.55
C ALA A 181 0.51 -9.90 -2.27
N LEU A 182 1.82 -9.83 -2.54
CA LEU A 182 2.59 -8.60 -2.38
C LEU A 182 2.11 -7.49 -3.33
N TYR A 183 1.92 -7.81 -4.61
CA TYR A 183 1.39 -6.87 -5.59
C TYR A 183 0.02 -6.32 -5.17
N LEU A 184 -0.84 -7.20 -4.65
CA LEU A 184 -2.17 -6.83 -4.17
C LEU A 184 -2.10 -5.88 -2.96
N ILE A 185 -1.24 -6.17 -1.99
CA ILE A 185 -1.00 -5.33 -0.80
C ILE A 185 -0.51 -3.94 -1.21
N ILE A 186 0.49 -3.86 -2.08
CA ILE A 186 1.06 -2.58 -2.53
C ILE A 186 0.01 -1.76 -3.28
N THR A 187 -0.75 -2.38 -4.19
CA THR A 187 -1.82 -1.71 -4.93
C THR A 187 -2.89 -1.15 -4.00
N PHE A 188 -3.27 -1.93 -2.99
CA PHE A 188 -4.24 -1.52 -1.98
C PHE A 188 -3.73 -0.36 -1.11
N ASN A 189 -2.49 -0.44 -0.62
CA ASN A 189 -1.88 0.64 0.16
C ASN A 189 -1.74 1.92 -0.67
N LEU A 190 -1.50 1.81 -1.97
CA LEU A 190 -1.47 2.96 -2.87
C LEU A 190 -2.84 3.60 -3.03
N ALA A 191 -3.91 2.79 -3.09
CA ALA A 191 -5.28 3.27 -3.08
C ALA A 191 -5.63 3.99 -1.76
N ILE A 192 -5.21 3.44 -0.62
CA ILE A 192 -5.37 4.09 0.69
C ILE A 192 -4.63 5.43 0.75
N ALA A 193 -3.37 5.47 0.32
CA ALA A 193 -2.57 6.70 0.38
C ALA A 193 -3.23 7.84 -0.42
N HIS A 194 -3.71 7.55 -1.63
CA HIS A 194 -4.48 8.52 -2.41
C HIS A 194 -5.81 8.91 -1.75
N HIS A 195 -6.57 7.93 -1.23
CA HIS A 195 -7.84 8.18 -0.54
C HIS A 195 -7.63 9.15 0.64
N LEU A 196 -6.73 8.82 1.56
CA LEU A 196 -6.50 9.62 2.76
C LEU A 196 -5.88 10.98 2.46
N GLY A 197 -4.97 11.06 1.46
CA GLY A 197 -4.40 12.33 1.02
C GLY A 197 -5.45 13.31 0.50
N THR A 198 -6.45 12.83 -0.24
CA THR A 198 -7.57 13.69 -0.69
C THR A 198 -8.46 14.18 0.46
N SER A 199 -8.64 13.35 1.49
CA SER A 199 -9.45 13.71 2.66
C SER A 199 -8.79 14.83 3.48
N THR A 200 -7.46 14.80 3.67
CA THR A 200 -6.75 15.80 4.47
C THR A 200 -6.64 17.18 3.80
N SER A 201 -6.54 17.23 2.46
CA SER A 201 -6.47 18.51 1.75
C SER A 201 -7.79 19.29 1.82
N THR A 202 -8.91 18.62 2.11
CA THR A 202 -10.22 19.26 2.20
C THR A 202 -10.44 19.95 3.56
N SER A 203 -9.80 19.47 4.63
CA SER A 203 -10.02 19.99 5.99
C SER A 203 -9.22 21.24 6.34
N SER A 204 -8.07 21.49 5.71
CA SER A 204 -7.17 22.58 6.11
C SER A 204 -7.54 23.96 5.54
N GLY A 205 -8.58 24.06 4.71
CA GLY A 205 -8.87 25.27 3.92
C GLY A 205 -10.19 25.98 4.23
N ILE A 206 -10.84 25.73 5.37
CA ILE A 206 -12.04 26.49 5.77
C ILE A 206 -11.59 27.86 6.32
N SER A 207 -11.05 28.69 5.45
CA SER A 207 -10.98 30.13 5.65
C SER A 207 -12.32 30.70 5.17
N ILE A 208 -13.06 31.37 6.04
CA ILE A 208 -14.47 31.79 5.85
C ILE A 208 -14.58 33.01 4.89
N ASP A 209 -13.69 33.14 3.91
CA ASP A 209 -13.79 34.21 2.93
C ASP A 209 -14.71 33.78 1.79
N LEU A 210 -15.89 34.40 1.76
CA LEU A 210 -17.06 34.12 0.92
C LEU A 210 -16.84 34.30 -0.60
N VAL A 211 -15.61 34.29 -1.10
CA VAL A 211 -15.32 34.53 -2.52
C VAL A 211 -15.18 33.20 -3.27
N PRO A 212 -16.10 32.88 -4.20
CA PRO A 212 -16.03 31.65 -4.99
C PRO A 212 -14.96 31.76 -6.08
N THR A 213 -13.68 31.57 -5.71
CA THR A 213 -12.58 31.30 -6.66
C THR A 213 -12.52 29.81 -6.98
N THR A 214 -13.58 29.31 -7.62
CA THR A 214 -13.69 27.95 -8.17
C THR A 214 -13.03 27.89 -9.54
N THR A 215 -12.11 26.95 -9.78
CA THR A 215 -11.96 26.25 -11.09
C THR A 215 -10.78 25.26 -11.15
N VAL A 216 -9.64 25.52 -10.49
CA VAL A 216 -8.42 24.70 -10.68
C VAL A 216 -8.35 23.53 -9.69
N SER A 217 -8.66 23.76 -8.42
CA SER A 217 -8.58 22.73 -7.35
C SER A 217 -9.52 21.54 -7.58
N ASP A 218 -10.73 21.81 -8.11
CA ASP A 218 -11.75 20.76 -8.31
C ASP A 218 -11.34 19.71 -9.35
N LYS A 219 -10.65 20.12 -10.41
CA LYS A 219 -10.20 19.18 -11.46
C LYS A 219 -9.15 18.20 -10.94
N ASN A 220 -8.19 18.69 -10.14
CA ASN A 220 -7.17 17.85 -9.53
C ASN A 220 -7.81 16.85 -8.56
N ARG A 221 -8.77 17.32 -7.73
CA ARG A 221 -9.50 16.45 -6.80
C ARG A 221 -10.25 15.33 -7.52
N GLU A 222 -10.98 15.65 -8.59
CA GLU A 222 -11.69 14.66 -9.41
C GLU A 222 -10.72 13.62 -10.02
N ALA A 223 -9.57 14.06 -10.52
CA ALA A 223 -8.55 13.18 -11.06
C ALA A 223 -7.99 12.21 -10.00
N ILE A 224 -7.67 12.70 -8.80
CA ILE A 224 -7.15 11.85 -7.72
C ILE A 224 -8.22 10.86 -7.24
N ILE A 225 -9.47 11.29 -7.13
CA ILE A 225 -10.60 10.41 -6.79
C ILE A 225 -10.79 9.32 -7.84
N GLY A 226 -10.76 9.69 -9.13
CA GLY A 226 -10.85 8.74 -10.25
C GLY A 226 -9.74 7.69 -10.20
N LYS A 227 -8.50 8.13 -9.95
CA LYS A 227 -7.34 7.25 -9.77
C LYS A 227 -7.49 6.32 -8.57
N THR A 228 -7.96 6.84 -7.43
CA THR A 228 -8.22 6.07 -6.21
C THR A 228 -9.23 4.94 -6.46
N LEU A 229 -10.35 5.26 -7.12
CA LEU A 229 -11.36 4.28 -7.51
C LEU A 229 -10.79 3.22 -8.46
N GLN A 230 -9.95 3.61 -9.41
CA GLN A 230 -9.29 2.68 -10.32
C GLN A 230 -8.37 1.70 -9.57
N LEU A 231 -7.57 2.19 -8.62
CA LEU A 231 -6.68 1.35 -7.83
C LEU A 231 -7.44 0.34 -6.96
N TYR A 232 -8.52 0.76 -6.29
CA TYR A 232 -9.37 -0.19 -5.53
C TYR A 232 -9.99 -1.26 -6.43
N LYS A 233 -10.43 -0.90 -7.65
CA LYS A 233 -10.97 -1.86 -8.61
C LYS A 233 -9.92 -2.86 -9.09
N ILE A 234 -8.71 -2.40 -9.39
CA ILE A 234 -7.59 -3.26 -9.77
C ILE A 234 -7.29 -4.23 -8.62
N ALA A 235 -7.20 -3.76 -7.38
CA ALA A 235 -7.00 -4.62 -6.22
C ALA A 235 -8.13 -5.66 -6.06
N LEU A 236 -9.39 -5.26 -6.22
CA LEU A 236 -10.53 -6.18 -6.18
C LEU A 236 -10.46 -7.24 -7.28
N GLU A 237 -10.17 -6.84 -8.51
CA GLU A 237 -10.07 -7.75 -9.65
C GLU A 237 -8.94 -8.77 -9.44
N TRP A 238 -7.77 -8.33 -8.99
CA TRP A 238 -6.67 -9.22 -8.67
C TRP A 238 -7.04 -10.22 -7.57
N HIS A 239 -7.70 -9.77 -6.50
CA HIS A 239 -8.18 -10.65 -5.45
C HIS A 239 -9.15 -11.73 -5.98
N LEU A 240 -10.09 -11.35 -6.86
CA LEU A 240 -11.01 -12.30 -7.50
C LEU A 240 -10.27 -13.30 -8.40
N ARG A 241 -9.27 -12.86 -9.16
CA ARG A 241 -8.44 -13.76 -9.99
C ARG A 241 -7.68 -14.79 -9.14
N LEU A 242 -7.14 -14.38 -8.00
CA LEU A 242 -6.47 -15.30 -7.07
C LEU A 242 -7.45 -16.32 -6.48
N SER A 243 -8.65 -15.87 -6.13
CA SER A 243 -9.72 -16.74 -5.62
C SER A 243 -10.13 -17.83 -6.62
N ASN A 244 -10.20 -17.47 -7.92
CA ASN A 244 -10.63 -18.40 -8.96
C ASN A 244 -9.58 -19.46 -9.32
N ARG A 245 -8.29 -19.15 -9.18
CA ARG A 245 -7.20 -20.10 -9.50
C ARG A 245 -7.22 -21.34 -8.61
N ASN A 246 -7.57 -21.18 -7.34
CA ASN A 246 -7.55 -22.28 -6.38
C ASN A 246 -8.63 -23.34 -6.67
N CYS A 247 -9.77 -22.96 -7.27
CA CYS A 247 -10.89 -23.87 -7.54
C CYS A 247 -10.58 -24.92 -8.63
N LEU A 248 -9.71 -24.61 -9.58
CA LEU A 248 -9.41 -25.50 -10.71
C LEU A 248 -8.37 -26.57 -10.38
N GLN A 249 -7.55 -26.36 -9.34
CA GLN A 249 -6.47 -27.28 -9.00
C GLN A 249 -6.99 -28.56 -8.33
N ASP A 250 -8.11 -28.47 -7.60
CA ASP A 250 -8.68 -29.59 -6.85
C ASP A 250 -9.39 -30.64 -7.72
N GLN A 251 -9.61 -30.39 -9.03
CA GLN A 251 -10.40 -31.29 -9.88
C GLN A 251 -9.61 -32.42 -10.55
N TYR A 252 -8.27 -32.45 -10.47
CA TYR A 252 -7.45 -33.38 -11.26
C TYR A 252 -6.67 -34.44 -10.46
N GLU A 253 -6.71 -34.45 -9.13
CA GLU A 253 -5.93 -35.42 -8.31
C GLU A 253 -6.69 -36.69 -7.89
N SER A 254 -7.85 -36.98 -8.47
CA SER A 254 -8.63 -38.17 -8.10
C SER A 254 -8.44 -39.34 -9.07
N ASP A 255 -7.30 -40.04 -8.98
CA ASP A 255 -7.30 -41.50 -9.18
C ASP A 255 -6.11 -42.16 -8.45
N ASP A 256 -6.45 -42.91 -7.39
CA ASP A 256 -5.69 -44.06 -6.87
C ASP A 256 -4.58 -43.89 -5.79
N SER A 257 -4.74 -43.00 -4.79
CA SER A 257 -3.94 -43.16 -3.55
C SER A 257 -4.68 -42.83 -2.24
N ARG A 258 -4.77 -43.84 -1.37
CA ARG A 258 -5.31 -43.80 0.00
C ARG A 258 -4.41 -43.01 0.96
N MET A 259 -4.35 -41.69 0.83
CA MET A 259 -3.58 -40.83 1.73
C MET A 259 -4.50 -40.06 2.70
N ASP A 260 -4.01 -39.91 3.93
CA ASP A 260 -4.70 -39.36 5.10
C ASP A 260 -5.36 -37.99 4.87
N PRO A 261 -6.60 -37.77 5.35
CA PRO A 261 -7.38 -36.54 5.11
C PRO A 261 -7.00 -35.33 5.98
N GLU A 262 -5.85 -35.31 6.65
CA GLU A 262 -5.50 -34.23 7.57
C GLU A 262 -4.46 -33.26 6.97
N GLN A 263 -4.90 -32.01 6.73
CA GLN A 263 -4.12 -30.75 6.74
C GLN A 263 -3.78 -30.05 5.41
N GLY A 264 -4.37 -30.42 4.28
CA GLY A 264 -4.22 -29.69 3.02
C GLY A 264 -5.20 -28.52 2.80
N THR A 265 -5.46 -27.65 3.79
CA THR A 265 -6.26 -26.44 3.51
C THR A 265 -5.43 -25.47 2.69
N SER A 266 -5.78 -25.32 1.40
CA SER A 266 -5.18 -24.36 0.46
C SER A 266 -4.99 -22.98 1.11
N LEU A 267 -3.72 -22.67 1.42
CA LEU A 267 -3.29 -21.46 2.15
C LEU A 267 -3.49 -20.16 1.36
N PHE A 268 -3.88 -20.26 0.08
CA PHE A 268 -4.27 -19.13 -0.76
C PHE A 268 -5.77 -18.84 -0.73
N SER A 269 -6.49 -19.39 0.25
CA SER A 269 -7.91 -19.11 0.50
C SER A 269 -8.18 -17.61 0.37
N SER A 270 -9.22 -17.28 -0.40
CA SER A 270 -9.63 -15.90 -0.64
C SER A 270 -9.90 -15.19 0.68
N SER A 271 -9.08 -14.20 1.03
CA SER A 271 -9.28 -13.41 2.25
C SER A 271 -10.62 -12.67 2.19
N ILE A 272 -11.61 -13.21 2.89
CA ILE A 272 -12.94 -12.60 3.04
C ILE A 272 -12.80 -11.22 3.71
N ARG A 273 -11.89 -11.10 4.69
CA ARG A 273 -11.61 -9.84 5.38
C ARG A 273 -11.12 -8.76 4.41
N PHE A 274 -10.18 -9.08 3.54
CA PHE A 274 -9.69 -8.14 2.53
C PHE A 274 -10.80 -7.67 1.59
N LYS A 275 -11.66 -8.61 1.15
CA LYS A 275 -12.82 -8.30 0.31
C LYS A 275 -13.78 -7.33 0.98
N MET A 276 -14.08 -7.55 2.26
CA MET A 276 -14.92 -6.64 3.07
C MET A 276 -14.29 -5.24 3.16
N VAL A 277 -13.00 -5.16 3.44
CA VAL A 277 -12.25 -3.90 3.52
C VAL A 277 -12.34 -3.11 2.21
N ILE A 278 -12.11 -3.76 1.06
CA ILE A 278 -12.22 -3.11 -0.25
C ILE A 278 -13.64 -2.64 -0.54
N TYR A 279 -14.67 -3.45 -0.30
CA TYR A 279 -16.05 -3.05 -0.56
C TYR A 279 -16.49 -1.88 0.29
N ASN A 280 -16.09 -1.87 1.56
CA ASN A 280 -16.32 -0.73 2.44
C ASN A 280 -15.66 0.54 1.88
N ASN A 281 -14.37 0.49 1.53
CA ASN A 281 -13.67 1.67 1.00
C ASN A 281 -14.25 2.14 -0.35
N LEU A 282 -14.61 1.22 -1.25
CA LEU A 282 -15.27 1.55 -2.52
C LEU A 282 -16.64 2.21 -2.30
N SER A 283 -17.46 1.70 -1.38
CA SER A 283 -18.77 2.29 -1.11
C SER A 283 -18.64 3.73 -0.61
N GLN A 284 -17.65 4.01 0.24
CA GLN A 284 -17.38 5.37 0.72
C GLN A 284 -16.92 6.29 -0.40
N MET A 285 -15.98 5.85 -1.25
CA MET A 285 -15.53 6.63 -2.41
C MET A 285 -16.68 6.97 -3.36
N TYR A 286 -17.58 6.02 -3.62
CA TYR A 286 -18.75 6.26 -4.46
C TYR A 286 -19.77 7.21 -3.82
N ARG A 287 -19.86 7.24 -2.48
CA ARG A 287 -20.65 8.22 -1.75
C ARG A 287 -20.08 9.63 -1.91
N VAL A 288 -18.75 9.79 -1.82
CA VAL A 288 -18.05 11.08 -1.98
C VAL A 288 -18.30 11.69 -3.36
N ILE A 289 -18.36 10.88 -4.43
CA ILE A 289 -18.69 11.37 -5.78
C ILE A 289 -20.19 11.38 -6.11
N HIS A 290 -21.05 11.28 -5.10
CA HIS A 290 -22.52 11.27 -5.25
C HIS A 290 -23.06 10.22 -6.24
N ASN A 291 -22.37 9.09 -6.39
CA ASN A 291 -22.81 7.98 -7.22
C ASN A 291 -23.56 6.95 -6.37
N HIS A 292 -24.82 7.25 -6.09
CA HIS A 292 -25.68 6.47 -5.20
C HIS A 292 -25.85 5.00 -5.63
N SER A 293 -25.92 4.74 -6.95
CA SER A 293 -26.09 3.38 -7.48
C SER A 293 -24.90 2.49 -7.13
N MET A 294 -23.68 2.98 -7.39
CA MET A 294 -22.47 2.22 -7.09
C MET A 294 -22.22 2.12 -5.58
N HIS A 295 -22.52 3.17 -4.82
CA HIS A 295 -22.48 3.12 -3.35
C HIS A 295 -23.40 2.01 -2.80
N GLN A 296 -24.65 1.93 -3.27
CA GLN A 296 -25.61 0.91 -2.87
C GLN A 296 -25.13 -0.49 -3.25
N LEU A 297 -24.61 -0.66 -4.48
CA LEU A 297 -24.07 -1.92 -4.95
C LEU A 297 -22.96 -2.45 -4.03
N TYR A 298 -21.92 -1.64 -3.75
CA TYR A 298 -20.82 -2.09 -2.91
C TYR A 298 -21.22 -2.28 -1.45
N THR A 299 -22.17 -1.49 -0.95
CA THR A 299 -22.76 -1.72 0.38
C THR A 299 -23.49 -3.06 0.43
N GLN A 300 -24.28 -3.41 -0.59
CA GLN A 300 -24.95 -4.71 -0.66
C GLN A 300 -23.94 -5.86 -0.74
N GLN A 301 -22.86 -5.71 -1.51
CA GLN A 301 -21.80 -6.71 -1.61
C GLN A 301 -21.05 -6.88 -0.28
N LEU A 302 -20.80 -5.80 0.45
CA LEU A 302 -20.24 -5.83 1.80
C LEU A 302 -21.15 -6.60 2.76
N LEU A 303 -22.44 -6.27 2.80
CA LEU A 303 -23.41 -6.94 3.67
C LEU A 303 -23.56 -8.43 3.32
N SER A 304 -23.62 -8.77 2.02
CA SER A 304 -23.64 -10.15 1.56
C SER A 304 -22.40 -10.93 2.03
N THR A 305 -21.22 -10.31 1.92
CA THR A 305 -19.96 -10.92 2.37
C THR A 305 -19.94 -11.10 3.90
N LEU A 306 -20.45 -10.12 4.65
CA LEU A 306 -20.59 -10.19 6.10
C LEU A 306 -21.50 -11.34 6.54
N MET A 307 -22.61 -11.58 5.83
CA MET A 307 -23.53 -12.68 6.16
C MET A 307 -22.85 -14.05 6.08
N VAL A 308 -21.93 -14.26 5.14
CA VAL A 308 -21.16 -15.52 5.01
C VAL A 308 -20.20 -15.73 6.19
N VAL A 309 -19.76 -14.67 6.88
CA VAL A 309 -18.82 -14.76 8.01
C VAL A 309 -19.52 -15.07 9.33
N ILE A 310 -20.83 -14.83 9.42
CA ILE A 310 -21.60 -14.97 10.67
C ILE A 310 -22.13 -16.41 10.85
N GLU A 311 -22.18 -17.20 9.78
CA GLU A 311 -22.60 -18.62 9.79
C GLU A 311 -21.52 -19.55 10.33
#